data_AF-A0A445MDD7-F1
#
_entry.id   AF-A0A445MDD7-F1
#
_cell.length_a   1.000
_cell.length_b   1.000
_cell.length_c   1.000
_cell.angle_alpha   90.00
_cell.angle_beta   90.00
_cell.angle_gamma   90.00
#
_symmetry.space_group_name_H-M   'P 1'
#
loop_
_entity.id
_entity.type
_entity.pdbx_description
1 polymer ?
#
loop_
_entity_poly.entity_id
_entity_poly.type
_entity_poly.pdbx_seq_one_letter_code
_entity_poly.pdbx_strand_id
1 'polypeptide(L)'
;MIRADRLEYHIREELNKTAPRTMVVLDPLKVVITNLDSGSVIDLDAKMWPDAPSDDSSSYYKVLISLNFSTFANGVLHWVGQPSPGVDPVKVEVRLFEKLFVSENPSELEDWLSDLNPHSKEVIPEAYALPSLANAVLGDKFQFERLGYFAVDTDSTPGKLVFNRTITLRDSYSKGGNK
;
A
#
# COMPACT_ATOMS: atom_id res chain seq x y z
N MET A 1 -24.01 14.25 15.04
CA MET A 1 -22.55 14.02 15.07
C MET A 1 -22.16 13.30 13.80
N ILE A 2 -21.14 13.77 13.06
CA ILE A 2 -20.66 13.05 11.87
C ILE A 2 -19.77 11.92 12.37
N ARG A 3 -20.11 10.68 12.03
CA ARG A 3 -19.31 9.50 12.36
C ARG A 3 -18.01 9.49 11.54
N ALA A 4 -16.92 9.00 12.13
CA ALA A 4 -15.61 8.96 11.48
C ALA A 4 -15.60 8.11 10.20
N ASP A 5 -16.39 7.03 10.18
CA ASP A 5 -16.57 6.15 9.01
C ASP A 5 -17.06 6.90 7.75
N ARG A 6 -17.90 7.91 7.91
CA ARG A 6 -18.40 8.72 6.80
C ARG A 6 -17.30 9.59 6.22
N LEU A 7 -16.42 10.13 7.06
CA LEU A 7 -15.26 10.90 6.61
C LEU A 7 -14.28 9.98 5.88
N GLU A 8 -13.98 8.83 6.49
CA GLU A 8 -13.15 7.76 5.90
C GLU A 8 -13.65 7.35 4.51
N TYR A 9 -14.96 7.13 4.35
CA TYR A 9 -15.55 6.84 3.05
C TYR A 9 -15.24 7.91 1.99
N HIS A 10 -15.40 9.20 2.32
CA HIS A 10 -15.16 10.28 1.36
C HIS A 10 -13.67 10.43 1.02
N ILE A 11 -12.79 10.22 2.00
CA ILE A 11 -11.34 10.18 1.77
C ILE A 11 -11.01 9.05 0.78
N ARG A 12 -11.60 7.87 0.96
CA ARG A 12 -11.37 6.73 0.06
C ARG A 12 -11.83 7.01 -1.36
N GLU A 13 -13.02 7.57 -1.53
CA GLU A 13 -13.57 7.90 -2.85
C GLU A 13 -12.69 8.91 -3.60
N GLU A 14 -12.14 9.90 -2.88
CA GLU A 14 -11.24 10.89 -3.46
C GLU A 14 -9.88 10.28 -3.81
N LEU A 15 -9.29 9.51 -2.90
CA LEU A 15 -7.98 8.88 -3.11
C LEU A 15 -8.04 7.81 -4.21
N ASN A 16 -9.16 7.11 -4.37
CA ASN A 16 -9.35 6.15 -5.46
C ASN A 16 -9.25 6.80 -6.85
N LYS A 17 -9.59 8.09 -6.97
CA LYS A 17 -9.54 8.85 -8.22
C LYS A 17 -8.21 9.55 -8.43
N THR A 18 -7.55 9.97 -7.35
CA THR A 18 -6.41 10.90 -7.41
C THR A 18 -5.07 10.27 -7.07
N ALA A 19 -5.04 9.16 -6.33
CA ALA A 19 -3.80 8.55 -5.87
C ALA A 19 -3.28 7.53 -6.91
N PRO A 20 -2.05 7.70 -7.44
CA PRO A 20 -1.43 6.70 -8.29
C PRO A 20 -1.19 5.39 -7.54
N ARG A 21 -1.33 4.27 -8.26
CA ARG A 21 -1.13 2.91 -7.79
C ARG A 21 0.34 2.52 -7.91
N THR A 22 0.82 1.84 -6.88
CA THR A 22 2.18 1.31 -6.81
C THR A 22 2.19 0.03 -5.97
N MET A 23 3.27 -0.74 -6.05
CA MET A 23 3.44 -1.95 -5.27
C MET A 23 4.48 -1.76 -4.18
N VAL A 24 4.11 -2.18 -2.98
CA VAL A 24 4.98 -2.23 -1.80
C VAL A 24 4.70 -3.55 -1.09
N VAL A 25 5.75 -4.28 -0.72
CA VAL A 25 5.68 -5.53 0.04
C VAL A 25 6.14 -5.24 1.47
N LEU A 26 5.23 -5.36 2.43
CA LEU A 26 5.50 -5.05 3.84
C LEU A 26 6.40 -6.07 4.52
N ASP A 27 6.17 -7.36 4.26
CA ASP A 27 6.96 -8.48 4.78
C ASP A 27 7.54 -9.27 3.59
N PRO A 28 8.73 -8.89 3.10
CA PRO A 28 9.28 -9.42 1.85
C PRO A 28 9.77 -10.85 1.99
N LEU A 29 9.12 -11.78 1.28
CA LEU A 29 9.62 -13.13 1.07
C LEU A 29 10.34 -13.24 -0.28
N LYS A 30 11.61 -13.63 -0.26
CA LYS A 30 12.41 -13.81 -1.48
C LYS A 30 11.88 -14.99 -2.29
N VAL A 31 11.52 -14.72 -3.55
CA VAL A 31 11.11 -15.75 -4.53
C VAL A 31 12.13 -15.78 -5.66
N VAL A 32 12.57 -16.99 -6.04
CA VAL A 32 13.50 -17.22 -7.16
C VAL A 32 12.80 -18.06 -8.21
N ILE A 33 12.70 -17.52 -9.42
CA ILE A 33 12.14 -18.22 -10.59
C ILE A 33 13.29 -19.01 -11.23
N THR A 34 13.25 -20.33 -11.12
CA THR A 34 14.36 -21.21 -11.54
C THR A 34 14.41 -21.48 -13.04
N ASN A 35 13.30 -21.24 -13.75
CA ASN A 35 13.16 -21.45 -15.18
C ASN A 35 13.32 -20.15 -16.00
N LEU A 36 13.94 -19.12 -15.43
CA LEU A 36 14.26 -17.86 -16.09
C LEU A 36 15.77 -17.63 -16.03
N ASP A 37 16.38 -17.26 -17.17
CA ASP A 37 17.81 -17.01 -17.24
C ASP A 37 18.22 -15.84 -16.34
N SER A 38 19.37 -15.99 -15.67
CA SER A 38 19.94 -14.98 -14.76
C SER A 38 20.39 -13.74 -15.55
N GLY A 39 19.47 -12.81 -15.78
CA GLY A 39 19.71 -11.58 -16.55
C GLY A 39 18.55 -11.18 -17.47
N SER A 40 17.57 -12.05 -17.67
CA SER A 40 16.36 -11.74 -18.43
C SER A 40 15.47 -10.79 -17.63
N VAL A 41 15.38 -9.54 -18.07
CA VAL A 41 14.44 -8.54 -17.55
C VAL A 41 13.22 -8.51 -18.48
N ILE A 42 12.03 -8.71 -17.91
CA ILE A 42 10.76 -8.67 -18.66
C ILE A 42 10.01 -7.42 -18.22
N ASP A 43 10.16 -6.32 -18.96
CA ASP A 43 9.37 -5.13 -18.70
C ASP A 43 7.89 -5.40 -19.00
N LEU A 44 7.04 -5.14 -18.02
CA LEU A 44 5.59 -5.09 -18.17
C LEU A 44 5.08 -3.70 -17.86
N ASP A 45 4.24 -3.17 -18.75
CA ASP A 45 3.57 -1.89 -18.57
C ASP A 45 2.32 -2.09 -17.70
N ALA A 46 2.35 -1.59 -16.46
CA ALA A 46 1.22 -1.59 -15.54
C ALA A 46 0.60 -0.20 -15.46
N LYS A 47 -0.74 -0.10 -15.56
CA LYS A 47 -1.44 1.19 -15.45
C LYS A 47 -1.26 1.82 -14.06
N MET A 48 -0.95 3.11 -14.01
CA MET A 48 -0.83 3.89 -12.78
C MET A 48 -2.18 4.14 -12.08
N TRP A 49 -3.30 4.14 -12.80
CA TRP A 49 -4.66 4.19 -12.23
C TRP A 49 -5.65 3.39 -13.11
N PRO A 50 -6.81 2.94 -12.59
CA PRO A 50 -7.72 2.01 -13.30
C PRO A 50 -8.18 2.54 -14.64
N ASP A 51 -8.58 3.81 -14.66
CA ASP A 51 -9.20 4.47 -15.79
C ASP A 51 -8.17 5.19 -16.67
N ALA A 52 -6.89 4.85 -16.54
CA ALA A 52 -5.85 5.50 -17.31
C ALA A 52 -6.04 5.24 -18.81
N PRO A 53 -5.98 6.29 -19.67
CA PRO A 53 -6.11 6.16 -21.10
C PRO A 53 -5.13 5.11 -21.63
N SER A 54 -5.60 4.21 -22.48
CA SER A 54 -4.74 3.18 -23.07
C SER A 54 -3.65 3.75 -23.97
N ASP A 55 -3.85 4.98 -24.45
CA ASP A 55 -3.10 5.58 -25.55
C ASP A 55 -1.97 6.50 -25.07
N ASP A 56 -1.78 6.64 -23.75
CA ASP A 56 -0.74 7.47 -23.15
C ASP A 56 0.31 6.60 -22.44
N SER A 57 1.52 6.57 -23.01
CA SER A 57 2.67 5.86 -22.44
C SER A 57 3.06 6.33 -21.03
N SER A 58 2.72 7.56 -20.63
CA SER A 58 2.99 8.07 -19.28
C SER A 58 2.05 7.54 -18.20
N SER A 59 0.97 6.86 -18.63
CA SER A 59 0.01 6.19 -17.74
C SER A 59 0.48 4.82 -17.26
N TYR A 60 1.64 4.34 -17.71
CA TYR A 60 2.18 3.03 -17.35
C TYR A 60 3.49 3.14 -16.59
N TYR A 61 3.68 2.27 -15.59
CA TYR A 61 4.97 2.05 -14.95
C TYR A 61 5.48 0.64 -15.26
N LYS A 62 6.80 0.53 -15.42
CA LYS A 62 7.46 -0.73 -15.73
C LYS A 62 7.57 -1.61 -14.49
N VAL A 63 7.16 -2.86 -14.64
CA VAL A 63 7.33 -3.91 -13.63
C VAL A 63 8.12 -5.06 -14.26
N LEU A 64 9.09 -5.60 -13.53
CA LEU A 64 10.19 -6.41 -14.08
C LEU A 64 9.84 -7.87 -14.50
N ILE A 65 8.63 -8.40 -14.24
CA ILE A 65 8.27 -9.82 -14.43
C ILE A 65 6.75 -9.99 -14.64
N SER A 66 6.37 -10.78 -15.63
CA SER A 66 5.03 -11.33 -15.79
C SER A 66 5.12 -12.83 -16.04
N LEU A 67 4.36 -13.62 -15.28
CA LEU A 67 4.29 -15.07 -15.45
C LEU A 67 2.90 -15.46 -15.94
N ASN A 68 2.84 -16.10 -17.11
CA ASN A 68 1.62 -16.69 -17.64
C ASN A 68 1.51 -18.13 -17.13
N PHE A 69 0.50 -18.41 -16.32
CA PHE A 69 0.17 -19.76 -15.90
C PHE A 69 -0.84 -20.38 -16.87
N SER A 70 -0.67 -21.65 -17.25
CA SER A 70 -1.59 -22.38 -18.14
C SER A 70 -2.87 -22.83 -17.43
N THR A 71 -2.97 -22.64 -16.12
CA THR A 71 -4.10 -23.01 -15.28
C THR A 71 -4.77 -21.78 -14.67
N PHE A 72 -6.06 -21.90 -14.34
CA PHE A 72 -6.81 -20.84 -13.69
C PHE A 72 -6.16 -20.46 -12.35
N ALA A 73 -5.63 -19.25 -12.26
CA ALA A 73 -5.09 -18.71 -11.03
C ALA A 73 -6.25 -18.27 -10.11
N ASN A 74 -6.27 -18.75 -8.87
CA ASN A 74 -7.29 -18.41 -7.87
C ASN A 74 -7.08 -17.03 -7.22
N GLY A 75 -6.05 -16.29 -7.63
CA GLY A 75 -5.76 -14.98 -7.07
C GLY A 75 -4.59 -14.29 -7.78
N VAL A 76 -4.50 -12.98 -7.55
CA VAL A 76 -3.42 -12.11 -8.04
C VAL A 76 -2.67 -11.56 -6.83
N LEU A 77 -1.35 -11.58 -6.86
CA LEU A 77 -0.48 -11.00 -5.83
C LEU A 77 0.24 -9.78 -6.39
N HIS A 78 0.50 -8.79 -5.53
CA HIS A 78 1.48 -7.74 -5.84
C HIS A 78 2.87 -8.26 -5.49
N TRP A 79 3.89 -7.72 -6.13
CA TRP A 79 5.28 -8.13 -5.91
C TRP A 79 6.20 -6.95 -6.26
N VAL A 80 7.44 -7.00 -5.78
CA VAL A 80 8.47 -6.02 -6.10
C VAL A 80 9.66 -6.76 -6.67
N GLY A 81 10.08 -6.36 -7.87
CA GLY A 81 11.20 -6.97 -8.56
C GLY A 81 12.53 -6.52 -8.03
N GLN A 82 13.47 -7.45 -8.02
CA GLN A 82 14.85 -7.15 -7.73
C GLN A 82 15.45 -6.35 -8.91
N PRO A 83 15.99 -5.14 -8.72
CA PRO A 83 16.49 -4.31 -9.84
C PRO A 83 17.62 -4.98 -10.62
N SER A 84 18.49 -5.70 -9.94
CA SER A 84 19.56 -6.51 -10.53
C SER A 84 19.99 -7.63 -9.56
N PRO A 85 20.63 -8.71 -10.03
CA PRO A 85 21.08 -9.81 -9.17
C PRO A 85 21.94 -9.32 -7.99
N GLY A 86 21.59 -9.73 -6.78
CA GLY A 86 22.18 -9.29 -5.52
C GLY A 86 21.76 -7.91 -4.96
N VAL A 87 21.05 -7.06 -5.71
CA VAL A 87 20.66 -5.71 -5.26
C VAL A 87 19.23 -5.69 -4.71
N ASP A 88 19.03 -5.26 -3.46
CA ASP A 88 17.70 -5.11 -2.87
C ASP A 88 16.88 -3.98 -3.56
N PRO A 89 15.54 -4.08 -3.56
CA PRO A 89 14.66 -2.99 -3.99
C PRO A 89 14.77 -1.75 -3.07
N VAL A 90 14.03 -0.69 -3.43
CA VAL A 90 13.93 0.51 -2.59
C VAL A 90 13.31 0.12 -1.25
N LYS A 91 14.01 0.44 -0.15
CA LYS A 91 13.52 0.22 1.21
C LYS A 91 12.77 1.44 1.73
N VAL A 92 11.62 1.21 2.35
CA VAL A 92 10.78 2.28 2.92
C VAL A 92 10.25 1.86 4.30
N GLU A 93 10.07 2.84 5.19
CA GLU A 93 9.36 2.63 6.45
C GLU A 93 7.87 2.82 6.21
N VAL A 94 7.03 1.88 6.67
CA VAL A 94 5.58 1.98 6.56
C VAL A 94 4.95 1.95 7.95
N ARG A 95 4.14 2.94 8.25
CA ARG A 95 3.41 3.07 9.52
C ARG A 95 1.94 2.77 9.27
N LEU A 96 1.47 1.69 9.86
CA LEU A 96 0.08 1.26 9.78
C LEU A 96 -0.66 1.81 10.99
N PHE A 97 -1.69 2.62 10.74
CA PHE A 97 -2.55 3.18 11.78
C PHE A 97 -3.90 2.47 11.82
N GLU A 98 -4.38 2.21 13.04
CA GLU A 98 -5.73 1.74 13.35
C GLU A 98 -6.42 2.76 14.26
N LYS A 99 -7.68 2.51 14.63
CA LYS A 99 -8.41 3.35 15.58
C LYS A 99 -7.61 3.47 16.90
N LEU A 100 -7.48 4.70 17.40
CA LEU A 100 -6.77 4.99 18.66
C LEU A 100 -7.47 4.38 19.87
N PHE A 101 -8.79 4.30 19.84
CA PHE A 101 -9.64 3.74 20.88
C PHE A 101 -10.28 2.45 20.40
N VAL A 102 -10.46 1.51 21.32
CA VAL A 102 -11.18 0.26 21.04
C VAL A 102 -12.68 0.52 20.95
N SER A 103 -13.21 1.39 21.81
CA SER A 103 -14.62 1.74 21.87
C SER A 103 -15.00 2.81 20.84
N GLU A 104 -16.24 2.77 20.33
CA GLU A 104 -16.73 3.80 19.40
C GLU A 104 -16.93 5.18 20.07
N ASN A 105 -17.32 5.18 21.35
CA ASN A 105 -17.59 6.39 22.14
C ASN A 105 -16.74 6.39 23.43
N PRO A 106 -15.41 6.58 23.35
CA PRO A 106 -14.53 6.56 24.52
C PRO A 106 -14.86 7.66 25.54
N SER A 107 -15.54 8.73 25.13
CA SER A 107 -15.98 9.82 26.02
C SER A 107 -17.04 9.42 27.04
N GLU A 108 -17.71 8.28 26.85
CA GLU A 108 -18.71 7.75 27.80
C GLU A 108 -18.06 6.85 28.87
N LEU A 109 -16.77 6.53 28.73
CA LEU A 109 -16.03 5.72 29.68
C LEU A 109 -15.54 6.55 30.86
N GLU A 110 -15.59 5.98 32.07
CA GLU A 110 -15.03 6.62 33.27
C GLU A 110 -13.50 6.77 33.18
N ASP A 111 -12.81 5.75 32.66
CA ASP A 111 -11.36 5.76 32.41
C ASP A 111 -11.07 5.51 30.92
N TRP A 112 -11.25 6.54 30.10
CA TRP A 112 -11.02 6.49 28.66
C TRP A 112 -9.55 6.21 28.28
N LEU A 113 -8.58 6.47 29.17
CA LEU A 113 -7.17 6.18 28.90
C LEU A 113 -6.89 4.67 28.87
N SER A 114 -7.67 3.89 29.61
CA SER A 114 -7.61 2.42 29.58
C SER A 114 -8.11 1.81 28.26
N ASP A 115 -8.86 2.59 27.45
CA ASP A 115 -9.45 2.16 26.17
C ASP A 115 -8.52 2.40 24.97
N LEU A 116 -7.30 2.88 25.21
CA LEU A 116 -6.30 3.06 24.15
C LEU A 116 -5.95 1.71 23.50
N ASN A 117 -6.02 1.68 22.18
CA ASN A 117 -5.66 0.52 21.39
C ASN A 117 -4.14 0.37 21.31
N PRO A 118 -3.54 -0.71 21.87
CA PRO A 118 -2.10 -0.94 21.82
C PRO A 118 -1.59 -1.21 20.39
N HIS A 119 -2.49 -1.58 19.48
CA HIS A 119 -2.21 -1.81 18.06
C HIS A 119 -2.65 -0.63 17.18
N SER A 120 -2.91 0.55 17.75
CA SER A 120 -3.26 1.77 17.01
C SER A 120 -2.17 2.21 16.04
N LYS A 121 -0.92 1.78 16.26
CA LYS A 121 0.22 2.03 15.39
C LYS A 121 1.13 0.80 15.34
N GLU A 122 1.38 0.33 14.12
CA GLU A 122 2.42 -0.66 13.82
C GLU A 122 3.44 -0.04 12.87
N VAL A 123 4.73 -0.30 13.10
CA VAL A 123 5.82 0.25 12.29
C VAL A 123 6.55 -0.89 11.61
N ILE A 124 6.57 -0.85 10.28
CA ILE A 124 7.33 -1.75 9.41
C ILE A 124 8.58 -0.99 8.94
N PRO A 125 9.77 -1.28 9.49
CA PRO A 125 10.96 -0.46 9.23
C PRO A 125 11.57 -0.69 7.84
N GLU A 126 11.41 -1.89 7.27
CA GLU A 126 12.07 -2.29 6.02
C GLU A 126 11.09 -2.99 5.06
N ALA A 127 10.13 -2.23 4.52
CA ALA A 127 9.30 -2.72 3.41
C ALA A 127 10.01 -2.51 2.07
N TYR A 128 9.73 -3.37 1.09
CA TYR A 128 10.26 -3.24 -0.27
C TYR A 128 9.27 -2.55 -1.20
N ALA A 129 9.73 -1.54 -1.91
CA ALA A 129 8.94 -0.68 -2.78
C ALA A 129 9.49 -0.66 -4.21
N LEU A 130 8.61 -0.32 -5.17
CA LEU A 130 9.03 -0.06 -6.54
C LEU A 130 9.97 1.16 -6.63
N PRO A 131 10.90 1.17 -7.59
CA PRO A 131 11.81 2.30 -7.82
C PRO A 131 11.11 3.65 -8.06
N SER A 132 9.87 3.62 -8.59
CA SER A 132 9.07 4.82 -8.82
C SER A 132 8.83 5.65 -7.56
N LEU A 133 8.87 5.03 -6.37
CA LEU A 133 8.69 5.71 -5.10
C LEU A 133 9.95 6.46 -4.63
N ALA A 134 11.12 6.24 -5.23
CA ALA A 134 12.38 6.86 -4.78
C ALA A 134 12.37 8.40 -4.83
N ASN A 135 11.51 8.99 -5.69
CA ASN A 135 11.39 10.44 -5.86
C ASN A 135 10.15 11.03 -5.15
N ALA A 136 9.46 10.26 -4.32
CA ALA A 136 8.27 10.73 -3.62
C ALA A 136 8.63 11.86 -2.64
N VAL A 137 7.83 12.92 -2.63
CA VAL A 137 8.03 14.08 -1.76
C VAL A 137 6.93 14.19 -0.71
N LEU A 138 7.17 15.00 0.32
CA LEU A 138 6.22 15.22 1.42
C LEU A 138 4.81 15.56 0.90
N GLY A 139 3.82 14.82 1.39
CA GLY A 139 2.41 15.01 1.02
C GLY A 139 1.98 14.26 -0.25
N ASP A 140 2.90 13.65 -0.99
CA ASP A 140 2.53 12.73 -2.07
C ASP A 140 1.72 11.57 -1.52
N LYS A 141 0.74 11.13 -2.31
CA LYS A 141 -0.26 10.14 -1.94
C LYS A 141 -0.28 9.01 -2.96
N PHE A 142 -0.36 7.77 -2.47
CA PHE A 142 -0.31 6.58 -3.29
C PHE A 142 -1.32 5.54 -2.81
N GLN A 143 -1.87 4.77 -3.74
CA GLN A 143 -2.53 3.52 -3.42
C GLN A 143 -1.49 2.41 -3.47
N PHE A 144 -1.14 1.82 -2.33
CA PHE A 144 -0.34 0.61 -2.29
C PHE A 144 -1.25 -0.58 -2.59
N GLU A 145 -0.95 -1.28 -3.67
CA GLU A 145 -1.82 -2.33 -4.21
C GLU A 145 -2.17 -3.37 -3.15
N ARG A 146 -3.48 -3.57 -2.94
CA ARG A 146 -4.07 -4.49 -1.95
C ARG A 146 -3.86 -4.12 -0.47
N LEU A 147 -3.14 -3.04 -0.16
CA LEU A 147 -2.82 -2.65 1.22
C LEU A 147 -3.66 -1.47 1.71
N GLY A 148 -3.80 -0.41 0.91
CA GLY A 148 -4.47 0.82 1.33
C GLY A 148 -3.95 2.04 0.61
N TYR A 149 -4.32 3.21 1.12
CA TYR A 149 -3.80 4.49 0.68
C TYR A 149 -2.83 5.04 1.70
N PHE A 150 -1.73 5.59 1.20
CA PHE A 150 -0.59 6.02 1.98
C PHE A 150 -0.15 7.41 1.55
N ALA A 151 0.40 8.16 2.49
CA ALA A 151 1.00 9.46 2.23
C ALA A 151 2.44 9.52 2.77
N VAL A 152 3.30 10.27 2.09
CA VAL A 152 4.67 10.53 2.54
C VAL A 152 4.64 11.39 3.81
N ASP A 153 5.30 10.91 4.86
CA ASP A 153 5.35 11.54 6.18
C ASP A 153 6.46 12.59 6.30
N THR A 154 6.32 13.50 7.25
CA THR A 154 7.31 14.56 7.56
C THR A 154 8.66 14.05 8.00
N ASP A 155 8.74 12.82 8.53
CA ASP A 155 10.00 12.18 8.93
C ASP A 155 10.80 11.65 7.72
N SER A 156 10.29 11.81 6.50
CA SER A 156 10.98 11.41 5.28
C SER A 156 12.18 12.31 4.99
N THR A 157 13.27 11.69 4.54
CA THR A 157 14.53 12.35 4.13
C THR A 157 14.99 11.76 2.79
N PRO A 158 15.93 12.40 2.06
CA PRO A 158 16.42 11.89 0.77
C PRO A 158 17.01 10.46 0.79
N GLY A 159 17.34 9.91 1.97
CA GLY A 159 17.83 8.54 2.13
C GLY A 159 16.87 7.60 2.87
N LYS A 160 15.72 8.10 3.33
CA LYS A 160 14.74 7.33 4.10
C LYS A 160 13.34 7.84 3.81
N LEU A 161 12.55 7.08 3.08
CA LEU A 161 11.14 7.39 2.86
C LEU A 161 10.28 6.74 3.94
N VAL A 162 9.35 7.53 4.48
CA VAL A 162 8.40 7.11 5.51
C VAL A 162 6.99 7.32 4.98
N PHE A 163 6.17 6.27 5.01
CA PHE A 163 4.79 6.31 4.56
C PHE A 163 3.83 6.03 5.70
N ASN A 164 2.81 6.88 5.85
CA ASN A 164 1.73 6.64 6.79
C ASN A 164 0.51 6.09 6.04
N ARG A 165 -0.11 5.04 6.57
CA ARG A 165 -1.41 4.59 6.07
C ARG A 165 -2.49 5.60 6.43
N THR A 166 -3.05 6.24 5.43
CA THR A 166 -4.17 7.18 5.58
C THR A 166 -5.48 6.42 5.80
N ILE A 167 -5.75 5.40 4.98
CA ILE A 167 -6.97 4.60 5.06
C ILE A 167 -6.83 3.25 4.35
N THR A 168 -7.55 2.23 4.82
CA THR A 168 -7.63 0.91 4.20
C THR A 168 -8.49 0.91 2.93
N LEU A 169 -8.26 -0.06 2.02
CA LEU A 169 -9.03 -0.18 0.76
C LEU A 169 -10.52 -0.48 0.97
N ARG A 170 -10.86 -1.11 2.09
CA ARG A 170 -12.23 -1.46 2.46
C ARG A 170 -12.45 -1.08 3.91
N ASP A 171 -13.69 -0.73 4.23
CA ASP A 171 -14.07 -0.54 5.63
C ASP A 171 -13.89 -1.87 6.36
N SER A 172 -13.25 -1.82 7.53
CA SER A 172 -13.16 -2.95 8.46
C SER A 172 -14.49 -3.22 9.17
N TYR A 173 -15.57 -2.52 8.78
CA TYR A 173 -16.91 -2.71 9.33
C TYR A 173 -17.41 -4.10 8.92
N SER A 174 -17.27 -5.06 9.83
CA SER A 174 -18.14 -6.22 9.88
C SER A 174 -19.57 -5.69 9.87
N LYS A 175 -20.27 -5.80 8.73
CA LYS A 175 -21.74 -5.82 8.76
C LYS A 175 -22.09 -6.87 9.80
N GLY A 176 -22.64 -6.44 10.93
CA GLY A 176 -23.37 -7.33 11.82
C GLY A 176 -24.36 -8.06 10.93
N GLY A 177 -24.07 -9.33 10.67
CA GLY A 177 -24.98 -10.19 9.95
C GLY A 177 -26.20 -10.33 10.84
N ASN A 178 -27.31 -9.71 10.45
CA ASN A 178 -28.60 -10.16 10.94
C ASN A 178 -28.76 -11.61 10.48
N LYS A 179 -28.59 -12.53 11.42
CA LYS A 179 -29.41 -13.74 11.49
C LYS A 179 -30.64 -13.42 12.31
#